data_AF-A0AAW2NYQ3-F1
#
_entry.id   AF-A0AAW2NYQ3-F1
#
_cell.length_a   1.000
_cell.length_b   1.000
_cell.length_c   1.000
_cell.angle_alpha   90.00
_cell.angle_beta   90.00
_cell.angle_gamma   90.00
#
_symmetry.space_group_name_H-M   'P 1'
#
loop_
_entity.id
_entity.type
_entity.pdbx_description
1 polymer ?
#
loop_
_entity_poly.entity_id
_entity_poly.type
_entity_poly.pdbx_seq_one_letter_code
_entity_poly.pdbx_strand_id
1 'polypeptide(L)'
;MDVGLAIGDYLAIGAIFAATDSVCTLQVLNQDETPLLYSLVFGEGVVNDATSVVLFNAVQNFDLSHINTTIAFQLVGNFIYLFITSTVLGVVAGLLSAYIIKKLYFGRHSTDREVAIMMLMAYLSYMLAELFYLSGILTVFFCGIVMSHYTWHNVTENSRVTTKHTFATLSFVAEIFIIFSRMSCGMDAPCSRYCESRRVRE
;
A
#
# COMPACT_ATOMS: atom_id res chain seq x y z
N MET A 1 -32.94 16.57 -5.56
CA MET A 1 -31.96 15.67 -6.22
C MET A 1 -31.44 14.76 -5.13
N ASP A 2 -32.26 13.78 -4.75
CA ASP A 2 -31.83 12.74 -3.83
C ASP A 2 -30.92 11.83 -4.64
N VAL A 3 -29.62 12.05 -4.51
CA VAL A 3 -28.63 11.13 -5.08
C VAL A 3 -28.82 9.83 -4.32
N GLY A 4 -29.52 8.88 -4.93
CA GLY A 4 -29.87 7.57 -4.34
C GLY A 4 -28.66 6.68 -4.16
N LEU A 5 -27.70 7.13 -3.34
CA LEU A 5 -26.53 6.37 -2.93
C LEU A 5 -26.95 5.39 -1.83
N ALA A 6 -26.53 4.14 -2.01
CA ALA A 6 -26.72 3.13 -0.99
C ALA A 6 -25.81 3.45 0.22
N ILE A 7 -26.14 2.90 1.39
CA ILE A 7 -25.30 3.03 2.59
C ILE A 7 -23.85 2.56 2.33
N GLY A 8 -23.68 1.58 1.44
CA GLY A 8 -22.38 1.06 1.04
C GLY A 8 -21.52 2.08 0.31
N ASP A 9 -22.13 2.96 -0.49
CA ASP A 9 -21.40 3.99 -1.19
C ASP A 9 -20.86 5.05 -0.22
N TYR A 10 -21.64 5.42 0.80
CA TYR A 10 -21.19 6.33 1.85
C TYR A 10 -20.02 5.73 2.64
N LEU A 11 -20.08 4.44 2.95
CA LEU A 11 -19.01 3.75 3.68
C LEU A 11 -17.75 3.60 2.82
N ALA A 12 -17.90 3.30 1.54
CA ALA A 12 -16.79 3.22 0.58
C ALA A 12 -16.12 4.59 0.38
N ILE A 13 -16.92 5.65 0.24
CA ILE A 13 -16.42 7.03 0.18
C ILE A 13 -15.69 7.41 1.47
N GLY A 14 -16.24 7.05 2.63
CA GLY A 14 -15.58 7.25 3.92
C GLY A 14 -14.24 6.53 4.02
N ALA A 15 -14.15 5.29 3.53
CA ALA A 15 -12.89 4.54 3.48
C ALA A 15 -11.85 5.19 2.54
N ILE A 16 -12.27 5.75 1.41
CA ILE A 16 -11.38 6.48 0.50
C ILE A 16 -10.84 7.77 1.15
N PHE A 17 -11.69 8.52 1.84
CA PHE A 17 -11.29 9.76 2.53
C PHE A 17 -10.51 9.53 3.83
N ALA A 18 -10.55 8.31 4.37
CA ALA A 18 -9.79 7.95 5.56
C ALA A 18 -8.28 7.99 5.29
N ALA A 19 -7.84 7.65 4.06
CA ALA A 19 -6.44 7.73 3.65
C ALA A 19 -5.95 9.19 3.68
N THR A 20 -4.91 9.45 4.49
CA THR A 20 -4.35 10.78 4.71
C THR A 20 -3.05 10.95 3.95
N ASP A 21 -2.98 11.95 3.07
CA ASP A 21 -1.73 12.29 2.40
C ASP A 21 -0.80 13.10 3.32
N SER A 22 0.21 12.45 3.89
CA SER A 22 1.22 13.08 4.75
C SER A 22 2.41 13.64 3.96
N VAL A 23 2.47 13.50 2.63
CA VAL A 23 3.67 13.81 1.83
C VAL A 23 4.07 15.29 1.96
N CYS A 24 3.12 16.23 1.89
CA CYS A 24 3.41 17.65 2.06
C CYS A 24 3.97 17.99 3.44
N THR A 25 3.51 17.30 4.50
CA THR A 25 4.01 17.53 5.86
C THR A 25 5.43 17.01 6.03
N LEU A 26 5.75 15.87 5.39
CA LEU A 26 7.08 15.27 5.40
C LEU A 26 8.12 16.09 4.62
N GLN A 27 7.69 16.90 3.65
CA GLN A 27 8.58 17.82 2.92
C GLN A 27 9.00 19.04 3.74
N VAL A 28 8.16 19.46 4.70
CA VAL A 28 8.46 20.58 5.60
C VAL A 28 9.28 20.12 6.82
N LEU A 29 9.10 18.86 7.22
CA LEU A 29 9.85 18.28 8.33
C LEU A 29 11.27 17.89 7.91
N ASN A 30 12.27 18.43 8.62
CA ASN A 30 13.64 17.96 8.49
C ASN A 30 13.87 16.67 9.27
N GLN A 31 14.35 15.64 8.58
CA GLN A 31 14.71 14.36 9.18
C GLN A 31 15.86 14.48 10.20
N ASP A 32 16.74 15.47 10.03
CA ASP A 32 17.89 15.69 10.92
C ASP A 32 17.54 16.43 12.22
N GLU A 33 16.55 17.32 12.20
CA GLU A 33 16.14 18.10 13.38
C GLU A 33 15.14 17.34 14.25
N THR A 34 14.21 16.59 13.64
CA THR A 34 13.14 15.88 14.36
C THR A 34 12.90 14.45 13.85
N PRO A 35 13.88 13.53 13.97
CA PRO A 35 13.82 12.20 13.39
C PRO A 35 12.66 11.35 13.92
N LEU A 36 12.30 11.50 15.19
CA LEU A 36 11.18 10.76 15.80
C LEU A 36 9.84 11.18 15.19
N LEU A 37 9.62 12.49 15.02
CA LEU A 37 8.37 13.03 14.49
C LEU A 37 8.22 12.66 13.01
N TYR A 38 9.31 12.76 12.24
CA TYR A 38 9.35 12.31 10.84
C TYR A 38 8.93 10.85 10.71
N SER A 39 9.55 9.95 11.48
CA SER A 39 9.24 8.52 11.42
C SER A 39 7.82 8.20 11.90
N LEU A 40 7.29 8.95 12.88
CA LEU A 40 5.95 8.73 13.42
C LEU A 40 4.88 9.11 12.38
N VAL A 41 4.99 10.31 11.80
CA VAL A 41 4.04 10.82 10.78
C VAL A 41 4.09 9.95 9.52
N PHE A 42 5.29 9.57 9.07
CA PHE A 42 5.44 8.66 7.94
C PHE A 42 4.81 7.28 8.23
N GLY A 43 5.07 6.73 9.42
CA GLY A 43 4.50 5.44 9.82
C GLY A 43 2.97 5.47 9.91
N GLU A 44 2.40 6.51 10.49
CA GLU A 44 0.95 6.72 10.57
C GLU A 44 0.32 6.76 9.18
N GLY A 45 0.85 7.59 8.27
CA GLY A 45 0.33 7.73 6.91
C GLY A 45 0.30 6.41 6.15
N VAL A 46 1.41 5.66 6.18
CA VAL A 46 1.49 4.39 5.45
C VAL A 46 0.57 3.31 6.05
N VAL A 47 0.48 3.22 7.38
CA VAL A 47 -0.46 2.28 8.03
C VAL A 47 -1.90 2.67 7.72
N ASN A 48 -2.22 3.96 7.75
CA ASN A 48 -3.55 4.47 7.46
C ASN A 48 -3.98 4.14 6.02
N ASP A 49 -3.12 4.37 5.03
CA ASP A 49 -3.37 4.02 3.63
C ASP A 49 -3.65 2.52 3.46
N ALA A 50 -2.83 1.68 4.10
CA ALA A 50 -3.01 0.23 4.04
C ALA A 50 -4.34 -0.20 4.68
N THR A 51 -4.73 0.37 5.82
CA THR A 51 -6.01 0.07 6.48
C THR A 51 -7.21 0.54 5.69
N SER A 52 -7.11 1.71 5.04
CA SER A 52 -8.17 2.30 4.22
C SER A 52 -8.49 1.43 3.01
N VAL A 53 -7.46 0.89 2.35
CA VAL A 53 -7.64 -0.06 1.23
C VAL A 53 -8.30 -1.37 1.68
N VAL A 54 -7.89 -1.92 2.83
CA VAL A 54 -8.48 -3.16 3.37
C VAL A 54 -9.94 -2.93 3.76
N LEU A 55 -10.25 -1.79 4.37
CA LEU A 55 -11.61 -1.41 4.72
C LEU A 55 -12.46 -1.25 3.46
N PHE A 56 -11.97 -0.54 2.45
CA PHE A 56 -12.65 -0.39 1.17
C PHE A 56 -12.96 -1.74 0.51
N ASN A 57 -11.98 -2.65 0.48
CA ASN A 57 -12.17 -3.99 -0.07
C ASN A 57 -13.21 -4.80 0.75
N ALA A 58 -13.17 -4.72 2.07
CA ALA A 58 -14.17 -5.36 2.93
C ALA A 58 -15.58 -4.83 2.64
N VAL A 59 -15.74 -3.51 2.46
CA VAL A 59 -17.03 -2.86 2.16
C VAL A 59 -17.56 -3.27 0.79
N GLN A 60 -16.72 -3.34 -0.24
CA GLN A 60 -17.14 -3.75 -1.59
C GLN A 60 -17.58 -5.22 -1.67
N ASN A 61 -17.01 -6.10 -0.84
CA ASN A 61 -17.37 -7.52 -0.83
C ASN A 61 -18.72 -7.80 -0.14
N PHE A 62 -19.30 -6.84 0.60
CA PHE A 62 -20.58 -7.01 1.26
C PHE A 62 -21.69 -6.21 0.58
N ASP A 63 -22.73 -6.92 0.15
CA ASP A 63 -23.94 -6.30 -0.36
C ASP A 63 -24.78 -5.76 0.82
N LEU A 64 -24.71 -4.44 1.02
CA LEU A 64 -25.36 -3.72 2.14
C LEU A 64 -26.85 -3.42 1.87
N SER A 65 -27.48 -4.12 0.92
CA SER A 65 -28.90 -3.95 0.58
C SER A 65 -29.88 -4.23 1.73
N HIS A 66 -29.48 -5.03 2.73
CA HIS A 66 -30.28 -5.31 3.93
C HIS A 66 -29.47 -5.07 5.20
N ILE A 67 -29.52 -3.87 5.77
CA ILE A 67 -28.77 -3.57 7.00
C ILE A 67 -29.35 -4.39 8.17
N ASN A 68 -28.60 -5.40 8.59
CA ASN A 68 -28.83 -6.13 9.83
C ASN A 68 -27.61 -5.97 10.74
N THR A 69 -27.83 -5.92 12.06
CA THR A 69 -26.74 -5.77 13.06
C THR A 69 -25.71 -6.89 12.96
N THR A 70 -26.13 -8.07 12.48
CA THR A 70 -25.27 -9.22 12.19
C THR A 70 -24.25 -8.96 11.08
N ILE A 71 -24.61 -8.16 10.07
CA ILE A 71 -23.73 -7.86 8.93
C ILE A 71 -22.62 -6.90 9.36
N ALA A 72 -22.90 -5.96 10.24
CA ALA A 72 -21.88 -5.08 10.80
C ALA A 72 -20.81 -5.88 11.56
N PHE A 73 -21.23 -6.86 12.38
CA PHE A 73 -20.30 -7.77 13.06
C PHE A 73 -19.51 -8.64 12.08
N GLN A 74 -20.15 -9.13 11.01
CA GLN A 74 -19.50 -9.95 10.00
C GLN A 74 -18.48 -9.14 9.17
N LEU A 75 -18.76 -7.86 8.90
CA LEU A 75 -17.84 -6.94 8.23
C LEU A 75 -16.60 -6.69 9.07
N VAL A 76 -16.76 -6.38 10.36
CA VAL A 76 -15.63 -6.21 11.29
C VAL A 76 -14.83 -7.51 11.41
N GLY A 77 -15.51 -8.66 11.50
CA GLY A 77 -14.87 -9.97 11.53
C GLY A 77 -14.04 -10.24 10.26
N ASN A 78 -14.59 -9.94 9.08
CA ASN A 78 -13.88 -10.09 7.81
C ASN A 78 -12.68 -9.14 7.71
N PHE A 79 -12.84 -7.89 8.14
CA PHE A 79 -11.73 -6.92 8.20
C PHE A 79 -10.59 -7.46 9.07
N ILE A 80 -10.88 -7.93 10.28
CA ILE A 80 -9.87 -8.50 11.19
C ILE A 80 -9.23 -9.75 10.57
N TYR A 81 -10.03 -10.62 9.95
CA TYR A 81 -9.54 -11.83 9.29
C TYR A 81 -8.59 -11.51 8.13
N LEU A 82 -8.98 -10.61 7.23
CA LEU A 82 -8.16 -10.16 6.10
C LEU A 82 -6.88 -9.50 6.61
N PHE A 83 -6.99 -8.62 7.61
CA PHE A 83 -5.85 -7.92 8.20
C PHE A 83 -4.84 -8.91 8.80
N ILE A 84 -5.27 -9.79 9.71
CA ILE A 84 -4.38 -10.75 10.38
C ILE A 84 -3.76 -11.72 9.37
N THR A 85 -4.55 -12.27 8.45
CA THR A 85 -4.06 -13.28 7.50
C THR A 85 -3.05 -12.67 6.52
N SER A 86 -3.31 -11.47 6.01
CA SER A 86 -2.35 -10.71 5.19
C SER A 86 -1.07 -10.36 5.95
N THR A 87 -1.17 -9.93 7.22
CA THR A 87 0.01 -9.66 8.05
C THR A 87 0.85 -10.92 8.25
N VAL A 88 0.23 -12.05 8.59
CA VAL A 88 0.95 -13.33 8.80
C VAL A 88 1.64 -13.75 7.51
N LEU A 89 0.96 -13.69 6.36
CA LEU A 89 1.54 -14.04 5.07
C LEU A 89 2.75 -13.13 4.73
N GLY A 90 2.62 -11.83 4.98
CA GLY A 90 3.70 -10.86 4.75
C GLY A 90 4.92 -11.13 5.64
N VAL A 91 4.70 -11.41 6.92
CA VAL A 91 5.78 -11.77 7.85
C VAL A 91 6.49 -13.06 7.42
N VAL A 92 5.73 -14.09 7.06
CA VAL A 92 6.29 -15.36 6.58
C VAL A 92 7.13 -15.15 5.30
N ALA A 93 6.62 -14.38 4.33
CA ALA A 93 7.34 -14.08 3.09
C ALA A 93 8.62 -13.26 3.36
N GLY A 94 8.56 -12.29 4.27
CA GLY A 94 9.72 -11.50 4.69
C GLY A 94 10.79 -12.35 5.38
N LEU A 95 10.41 -13.24 6.30
CA LEU A 95 11.34 -14.16 6.95
C LEU A 95 11.95 -15.17 5.96
N LEU A 96 11.14 -15.65 5.01
CA LEU A 96 11.60 -16.53 3.94
C LEU A 96 12.65 -15.82 3.08
N SER A 97 12.45 -14.54 2.77
CA SER A 97 13.43 -13.74 2.03
C SER A 97 14.78 -13.63 2.77
N ALA A 98 14.74 -13.38 4.08
CA ALA A 98 15.94 -13.31 4.91
C ALA A 98 16.68 -14.66 4.96
N TYR A 99 15.92 -15.76 5.07
CA TYR A 99 16.48 -17.12 5.03
C TYR A 99 17.14 -17.44 3.68
N ILE A 100 16.50 -17.09 2.56
CA ILE A 100 17.04 -17.29 1.21
C ILE A 100 18.36 -16.53 1.05
N ILE A 101 18.40 -15.25 1.44
CA ILE A 101 19.60 -14.42 1.33
C ILE A 101 20.73 -14.96 2.21
N LYS A 102 20.43 -15.38 3.45
CA LYS A 102 21.42 -16.01 4.34
C LYS A 102 21.98 -17.30 3.75
N LYS A 103 21.16 -18.11 3.08
CA LYS A 103 21.60 -19.36 2.42
C LYS A 103 22.44 -19.08 1.16
N LEU A 104 22.07 -18.09 0.37
CA LEU A 104 22.81 -17.68 -0.84
C LEU A 104 24.15 -17.00 -0.53
N TYR A 105 24.29 -16.39 0.66
CA TYR A 105 25.55 -15.83 1.13
C TYR A 105 26.71 -16.85 1.09
N PHE A 106 26.40 -18.14 1.27
CA PHE A 106 27.37 -19.23 1.23
C PHE A 106 27.88 -19.56 -0.19
N GLY A 107 27.20 -19.08 -1.24
CA GLY A 107 27.39 -19.57 -2.62
C GLY A 107 28.18 -18.66 -3.55
N ARG A 108 28.04 -17.33 -3.48
CA ARG A 108 28.86 -16.34 -4.22
C ARG A 108 28.50 -14.90 -3.85
N HIS A 109 29.51 -14.06 -3.57
CA HIS A 109 29.32 -12.62 -3.34
C HIS A 109 28.96 -11.90 -4.65
N SER A 110 27.74 -11.38 -4.78
CA SER A 110 27.36 -10.46 -5.85
C SER A 110 26.23 -9.55 -5.37
N THR A 111 26.49 -8.25 -5.31
CA THR A 111 25.55 -7.22 -4.84
C THR A 111 24.25 -7.21 -5.64
N ASP A 112 24.34 -7.32 -6.97
CA ASP A 112 23.19 -7.20 -7.87
C ASP A 112 22.18 -8.34 -7.65
N ARG A 113 22.67 -9.52 -7.25
CA ARG A 113 21.81 -10.68 -6.96
C ARG A 113 21.01 -10.48 -5.67
N GLU A 114 21.63 -9.91 -4.66
CA GLU A 114 20.96 -9.62 -3.38
C GLU A 114 19.80 -8.65 -3.61
N VAL A 115 20.05 -7.55 -4.34
CA VAL A 115 19.01 -6.57 -4.68
C VAL A 115 17.90 -7.18 -5.54
N ALA A 116 18.26 -7.95 -6.58
CA ALA A 116 17.29 -8.60 -7.44
C ALA A 116 16.38 -9.59 -6.69
N ILE A 117 16.94 -10.37 -5.75
CA ILE A 117 16.18 -11.31 -4.93
C ILE A 117 15.25 -10.57 -3.95
N MET A 118 15.71 -9.46 -3.34
CA MET A 118 14.84 -8.65 -2.48
C MET A 118 13.63 -8.11 -3.24
N MET A 119 13.84 -7.56 -4.44
CA MET A 119 12.76 -7.08 -5.31
C MET A 119 11.81 -8.22 -5.74
N LEU A 120 12.37 -9.35 -6.15
CA LEU A 120 11.59 -10.52 -6.56
C LEU A 120 10.73 -11.06 -5.41
N MET A 121 11.28 -11.17 -4.20
CA MET A 121 10.55 -11.66 -3.02
C MET A 121 9.42 -10.71 -2.61
N ALA A 122 9.64 -9.39 -2.69
CA ALA A 122 8.57 -8.42 -2.47
C ALA A 122 7.43 -8.62 -3.48
N TYR A 123 7.74 -8.78 -4.77
CA TYR A 123 6.73 -9.04 -5.79
C TYR A 123 6.02 -10.40 -5.62
N LEU A 124 6.76 -11.45 -5.27
CA LEU A 124 6.17 -12.78 -5.00
C LEU A 124 5.21 -12.74 -3.82
N SER A 125 5.50 -11.96 -2.78
CA SER A 125 4.59 -11.80 -1.65
C SER A 125 3.25 -11.17 -2.04
N TYR A 126 3.26 -10.23 -3.00
CA TYR A 126 2.05 -9.68 -3.60
C TYR A 126 1.26 -10.75 -4.36
N MET A 127 1.92 -11.47 -5.26
CA MET A 127 1.28 -12.48 -6.11
C MET A 127 0.67 -13.63 -5.30
N LEU A 128 1.33 -14.04 -4.20
CA LEU A 128 0.79 -15.03 -3.28
C LEU A 128 -0.46 -14.52 -2.57
N ALA A 129 -0.48 -13.27 -2.14
CA ALA A 129 -1.66 -12.69 -1.49
C ALA A 129 -2.88 -12.65 -2.43
N GLU A 130 -2.67 -12.25 -3.69
CA GLU A 130 -3.72 -12.25 -4.71
C GLU A 130 -4.26 -13.67 -4.96
N LEU A 131 -3.39 -14.69 -4.98
CA LEU A 131 -3.79 -16.09 -5.14
C LEU A 131 -4.68 -16.60 -3.99
N PHE A 132 -4.47 -16.07 -2.78
CA PHE A 132 -5.26 -16.39 -1.60
C PHE A 132 -6.46 -15.45 -1.39
N TYR A 133 -6.76 -14.55 -2.33
CA TYR A 133 -7.82 -13.53 -2.22
C TYR A 133 -7.66 -12.64 -0.97
N LEU A 134 -6.42 -12.34 -0.61
CA LEU A 134 -6.05 -11.48 0.53
C LEU A 134 -5.62 -10.09 0.03
N SER A 135 -5.42 -9.14 0.95
CA SER A 135 -4.89 -7.82 0.58
C SER A 135 -3.41 -7.91 0.19
N GLY A 136 -3.13 -7.82 -1.11
CA GLY A 136 -1.76 -7.82 -1.65
C GLY A 136 -0.92 -6.65 -1.14
N ILE A 137 -1.50 -5.45 -1.11
CA ILE A 137 -0.82 -4.22 -0.66
C ILE A 137 -0.41 -4.34 0.81
N LEU A 138 -1.31 -4.81 1.68
CA LEU A 138 -1.01 -5.01 3.10
C LEU A 138 0.07 -6.09 3.30
N THR A 139 0.00 -7.16 2.53
CA THR A 139 0.97 -8.28 2.61
C THR A 139 2.38 -7.82 2.22
N VAL A 140 2.53 -7.09 1.12
CA VAL A 140 3.83 -6.53 0.69
C VAL A 140 4.37 -5.53 1.70
N PHE A 141 3.50 -4.71 2.30
CA PHE A 141 3.90 -3.75 3.31
C PHE A 141 4.57 -4.42 4.53
N PHE A 142 3.91 -5.43 5.12
CA PHE A 142 4.50 -6.18 6.23
C PHE A 142 5.72 -6.99 5.81
N CYS A 143 5.73 -7.55 4.60
CA CYS A 143 6.92 -8.19 4.02
C CYS A 143 8.11 -7.22 3.96
N GLY A 144 7.89 -5.97 3.53
CA GLY A 144 8.89 -4.91 3.48
C GLY A 144 9.41 -4.51 4.86
N ILE A 145 8.54 -4.39 5.87
CA ILE A 145 8.95 -4.11 7.26
C ILE A 145 9.87 -5.22 7.79
N VAL A 146 9.49 -6.48 7.61
CA VAL A 146 10.28 -7.63 8.05
C VAL A 146 11.60 -7.71 7.28
N MET A 147 11.58 -7.44 5.97
CA MET A 147 12.80 -7.39 5.16
C MET A 147 13.75 -6.27 5.63
N SER A 148 13.22 -5.09 5.95
CA SER A 148 13.99 -3.97 6.51
C SER A 148 14.64 -4.31 7.86
N HIS A 149 13.99 -5.11 8.71
CA HIS A 149 14.56 -5.49 10.00
C HIS A 149 15.56 -6.66 9.90
N TYR A 150 15.18 -7.75 9.24
CA TYR A 150 15.94 -9.00 9.24
C TYR A 150 16.91 -9.12 8.06
N THR A 151 16.46 -8.75 6.85
CA THR A 151 17.30 -8.87 5.65
C THR A 151 18.39 -7.81 5.63
N TRP A 152 18.11 -6.60 6.13
CA TRP A 152 19.09 -5.52 6.24
C TRP A 152 20.37 -5.97 6.95
N HIS A 153 20.23 -6.69 8.07
CA HIS A 153 21.37 -7.18 8.85
C HIS A 153 22.17 -8.30 8.16
N ASN A 154 21.57 -9.04 7.24
CA ASN A 154 22.21 -10.14 6.52
C ASN A 154 22.84 -9.75 5.17
N VAL A 155 22.55 -8.55 4.67
CA VAL A 155 23.01 -8.05 3.36
C VAL A 155 24.34 -7.30 3.48
N THR A 156 25.16 -7.38 2.43
CA THR A 156 26.47 -6.70 2.33
C THR A 156 26.35 -5.17 2.34
N GLU A 157 27.38 -4.46 2.79
CA GLU A 157 27.36 -2.99 2.90
C GLU A 157 27.13 -2.29 1.55
N ASN A 158 27.79 -2.76 0.49
CA ASN A 158 27.58 -2.25 -0.87
C ASN A 158 26.13 -2.45 -1.34
N SER A 159 25.54 -3.62 -1.07
CA SER A 159 24.16 -3.93 -1.44
C SER A 159 23.15 -3.09 -0.67
N ARG A 160 23.42 -2.74 0.60
CA ARG A 160 22.59 -1.79 1.37
C ARG A 160 22.55 -0.41 0.71
N VAL A 161 23.70 0.11 0.26
CA VAL A 161 23.78 1.39 -0.43
C VAL A 161 23.03 1.34 -1.76
N THR A 162 23.28 0.31 -2.58
CA THR A 162 22.57 0.11 -3.86
C THR A 162 21.06 0.02 -3.65
N THR A 163 20.61 -0.77 -2.67
CA THR A 163 19.18 -0.96 -2.36
C THR A 163 18.51 0.36 -1.98
N LYS A 164 19.16 1.20 -1.14
CA LYS A 164 18.64 2.54 -0.81
C LYS A 164 18.47 3.39 -2.05
N HIS A 165 19.47 3.44 -2.93
CA HIS A 165 19.39 4.23 -4.15
C HIS A 165 18.31 3.69 -5.10
N THR A 166 18.20 2.37 -5.27
CA THR A 166 17.19 1.75 -6.12
C THR A 166 15.77 2.03 -5.63
N PHE A 167 15.50 1.90 -4.33
CA PHE A 167 14.17 2.21 -3.79
C PHE A 167 13.88 3.72 -3.83
N ALA A 168 14.87 4.58 -3.59
CA ALA A 168 14.69 6.03 -3.70
C ALA A 168 14.35 6.46 -5.13
N THR A 169 15.04 5.93 -6.15
CA THR A 169 14.73 6.23 -7.55
C THR A 169 13.37 5.68 -7.97
N LEU A 170 13.02 4.47 -7.55
CA LEU A 170 11.69 3.89 -7.80
C LEU A 170 10.58 4.71 -7.14
N SER A 171 10.77 5.15 -5.90
CA SER A 171 9.82 6.00 -5.19
C SER A 171 9.60 7.33 -5.92
N PHE A 172 10.67 7.97 -6.38
CA PHE A 172 10.59 9.24 -7.12
C PHE A 172 9.86 9.07 -8.46
N VAL A 173 10.12 7.97 -9.18
CA VAL A 173 9.39 7.64 -10.42
C VAL A 173 7.91 7.40 -10.14
N ALA A 174 7.57 6.68 -9.06
CA ALA A 174 6.20 6.43 -8.66
C ALA A 174 5.46 7.74 -8.28
N GLU A 175 6.12 8.65 -7.55
CA GLU A 175 5.57 9.96 -7.19
C GLU A 175 5.26 10.80 -8.43
N ILE A 176 6.18 10.87 -9.40
CA ILE A 176 5.95 11.56 -10.67
C ILE A 176 4.74 10.95 -11.40
N PHE A 177 4.64 9.62 -11.43
CA PHE A 177 3.53 8.94 -12.08
C PHE A 177 2.18 9.25 -11.41
N ILE A 178 2.13 9.26 -10.07
CA ILE A 178 0.93 9.59 -9.30
C ILE A 178 0.52 11.05 -9.55
N ILE A 179 1.46 12.00 -9.49
CA ILE A 179 1.18 13.42 -9.75
C ILE A 179 0.66 13.60 -11.17
N PHE A 180 1.29 12.97 -12.15
CA PHE A 180 0.86 13.05 -13.55
C PHE A 180 -0.54 12.46 -13.74
N SER A 181 -0.80 11.26 -13.19
CA SER A 181 -2.12 10.62 -13.25
C SER A 181 -3.21 11.48 -12.60
N ARG A 182 -2.93 12.09 -11.44
CA ARG A 182 -3.84 12.99 -10.75
C ARG A 182 -4.13 14.26 -11.56
N MET A 183 -3.11 14.82 -12.23
CA MET A 183 -3.25 15.96 -13.13
C MET A 183 -4.14 15.61 -14.33
N SER A 184 -3.92 14.45 -14.95
CA SER A 184 -4.75 13.97 -16.08
C SER A 184 -6.20 13.75 -15.67
N CYS A 185 -6.48 13.04 -14.57
CA CYS A 185 -7.85 12.86 -14.08
C CYS A 185 -8.52 14.18 -13.67
N GLY A 186 -7.75 15.15 -13.16
CA GLY A 186 -8.23 16.49 -12.84
C GLY A 186 -8.66 17.29 -14.08
N MET A 187 -8.04 17.05 -15.24
CA MET A 187 -8.45 17.64 -16.52
C MET A 187 -9.73 16.98 -17.07
N ASP A 188 -9.94 15.68 -16.79
CA ASP A 188 -11.12 14.93 -17.25
C ASP A 188 -12.41 15.24 -16.45
N ALA A 189 -12.28 15.54 -15.15
CA ALA A 189 -13.43 15.65 -14.24
C ALA A 189 -14.40 16.83 -14.50
N PRO A 190 -13.95 18.05 -14.87
CA PRO A 190 -14.86 19.15 -15.21
C PRO A 190 -15.16 19.23 -16.71
N CYS A 191 -14.23 18.83 -17.60
CA CYS A 191 -14.35 19.09 -19.03
C CYS A 191 -15.38 18.18 -19.71
N SER A 192 -15.44 16.89 -19.34
CA SER A 192 -16.42 15.96 -19.91
C SER A 192 -17.87 16.32 -19.52
N ARG A 193 -18.12 16.66 -18.24
CA ARG A 193 -19.46 17.05 -17.77
C ARG A 193 -19.95 18.38 -18.35
N TYR A 194 -19.05 19.33 -18.63
CA TYR A 194 -19.40 20.62 -19.24
C TYR A 194 -19.68 20.50 -20.75
N CYS A 195 -18.95 19.63 -21.47
CA CYS A 195 -19.20 19.34 -22.88
C CYS A 195 -20.50 18.55 -23.10
N GLU A 196 -20.82 17.56 -22.25
CA GLU A 196 -22.10 16.82 -22.32
C GLU A 196 -23.30 17.76 -22.08
N SER A 197 -23.17 18.69 -21.12
CA SER A 197 -24.23 19.66 -20.77
C SER A 197 -24.45 20.77 -21.82
N ARG A 198 -23.53 20.94 -22.78
CA ARG A 198 -23.74 21.78 -23.97
C ARG A 198 -24.32 21.01 -25.14
N ARG A 199 -23.98 19.73 -25.31
CA ARG A 199 -24.48 18.89 -26.42
C ARG A 199 -25.98 18.53 -26.30
N VAL A 200 -26.56 18.64 -25.09
CA VAL A 200 -28.02 18.46 -24.86
C VAL A 200 -28.80 19.79 -25.00
N ARG A 201 -28.11 20.91 -25.23
CA ARG A 201 -28.71 22.25 -25.39
C ARG A 201 -28.61 22.82 -26.82
N GLU A 202 -28.07 22.06 -27.75
CA GLU A 202 -28.13 22.28 -29.21
C GLU A 202 -28.96 21.17 -29.85
#